data_AF-A0A528HAC6-F1
#
_entry.id   AF-A0A528HAC6-F1
#
_cell.length_a   1.000
_cell.length_b   1.000
_cell.length_c   1.000
_cell.angle_alpha   90.00
_cell.angle_beta   90.00
_cell.angle_gamma   90.00
#
_symmetry.space_group_name_H-M   'P 1'
#
loop_
_entity.id
_entity.type
_entity.pdbx_description
1 polymer ?
#
loop_
_entity_poly.entity_id
_entity_poly.type
_entity_poly.pdbx_seq_one_letter_code
_entity_poly.pdbx_strand_id
1 'polypeptide(L)'
;ARWLEVFGLAWLAPILRIAAGDNLSEQVGELKRVLVIPLLGIAIFLAAWGVLAPRVQTSLGAIPGPVQVWEQAGVLWADHWAEREKEAAFYQRLEARNAQLVAENKADQVKQRAYTGKPTYFDQIITSLKTVGLGFVIATIIAVPLGIASGLSKTFNGAINPLVQI
;
A
#
# COMPACT_ATOMS: atom_id res chain seq x y z
N ALA A 1 -26.73 10.55 7.09
CA ALA A 1 -26.33 9.37 7.89
C ALA A 1 -25.72 8.25 7.02
N ARG A 2 -26.44 7.68 6.05
CA ARG A 2 -25.99 6.52 5.25
C ARG A 2 -24.63 6.67 4.53
N TRP A 3 -24.28 7.87 4.07
CA TRP A 3 -22.98 8.13 3.44
C TRP A 3 -21.80 8.08 4.43
N LEU A 4 -22.01 8.48 5.69
CA LEU A 4 -20.96 8.39 6.72
C LEU A 4 -20.61 6.94 7.05
N GLU A 5 -21.59 6.03 6.98
CA GLU A 5 -21.36 4.59 7.15
C GLU A 5 -20.53 4.00 6.02
N VAL A 6 -20.77 4.40 4.77
CA VAL A 6 -20.01 3.93 3.59
C VAL A 6 -18.52 4.31 3.68
N PHE A 7 -18.21 5.47 4.26
CA PHE A 7 -16.83 5.92 4.47
C PHE A 7 -16.21 5.42 5.80
N GLY A 8 -16.90 4.56 6.57
CA GLY A 8 -16.41 4.10 7.88
C GLY A 8 -16.42 5.19 8.96
N LEU A 9 -17.06 6.33 8.70
CA LEU A 9 -17.21 7.46 9.60
C LEU A 9 -18.53 7.42 10.38
N ALA A 10 -19.11 6.23 10.54
CA ALA A 10 -20.38 6.02 11.25
C ALA A 10 -20.35 6.55 12.69
N TRP A 11 -19.17 6.61 13.32
CA TRP A 11 -18.98 7.15 14.68
C TRP A 11 -19.20 8.66 14.78
N LEU A 12 -19.13 9.41 13.67
CA LEU A 12 -19.44 10.86 13.65
C LEU A 12 -20.95 11.11 13.75
N ALA A 13 -21.77 10.19 13.27
CA ALA A 13 -23.23 10.34 13.26
C ALA A 13 -23.83 10.56 14.66
N PRO A 14 -23.53 9.75 15.69
CA PRO A 14 -24.06 9.97 17.04
C PRO A 14 -23.52 11.27 17.67
N ILE A 15 -22.28 11.68 17.37
CA ILE A 15 -21.70 12.95 17.89
C ILE A 15 -22.48 14.15 17.33
N LEU A 16 -22.76 14.16 16.02
CA LEU A 16 -23.52 15.22 15.37
C LEU A 16 -24.97 15.27 15.85
N ARG A 17 -25.59 14.11 16.13
CA ARG A 17 -26.95 14.02 16.70
C ARG A 17 -27.01 14.55 18.14
N ILE A 18 -26.00 14.25 18.96
CA ILE A 18 -25.87 14.83 20.31
C ILE A 18 -25.77 16.36 20.22
N ALA A 19 -24.95 16.88 19.28
CA ALA A 19 -24.80 18.32 19.07
C ALA A 19 -26.10 18.98 18.55
N ALA A 20 -26.96 18.24 17.84
CA ALA A 20 -28.25 18.70 17.37
C ALA A 20 -29.38 18.64 18.42
N GLY A 21 -29.10 18.13 19.64
CA GLY A 21 -30.06 18.08 20.74
C GLY A 21 -30.84 16.77 20.88
N ASP A 22 -30.45 15.69 20.19
CA ASP A 22 -31.07 14.37 20.35
C ASP A 22 -30.76 13.74 21.72
N ASN A 23 -31.50 12.67 22.06
CA ASN A 23 -31.38 11.98 23.34
C ASN A 23 -29.95 11.43 23.57
N LEU A 24 -29.26 12.00 24.57
CA LEU A 24 -27.88 11.65 24.92
C LEU A 24 -27.69 10.16 25.23
N SER A 25 -28.64 9.52 25.92
CA SER A 25 -28.49 8.13 26.35
C SER A 25 -28.46 7.15 25.17
N GLU A 26 -29.29 7.39 24.16
CA GLU A 26 -29.35 6.56 22.96
C GLU A 26 -28.10 6.73 22.11
N GLN A 27 -27.65 7.98 21.92
CA GLN A 27 -26.45 8.27 21.13
C GLN A 27 -25.15 7.78 21.79
N VAL A 28 -25.07 7.78 23.12
CA VAL A 28 -23.95 7.17 23.85
C VAL A 28 -23.92 5.65 23.66
N GLY A 29 -25.09 4.99 23.64
CA GLY A 29 -25.19 3.56 23.32
C GLY A 29 -24.71 3.25 21.90
N GLU A 30 -25.14 4.05 20.93
CA GLU A 30 -24.71 3.94 19.53
C GLU A 30 -23.20 4.20 19.37
N LEU A 31 -22.67 5.25 19.98
CA LEU A 31 -21.24 5.59 19.96
C LEU A 31 -20.38 4.48 20.57
N LYS A 32 -20.82 3.89 21.69
CA LYS A 32 -20.13 2.74 22.31
C LYS A 32 -20.02 1.58 21.33
N ARG A 33 -21.12 1.26 20.63
CA ARG A 33 -21.16 0.15 19.67
C ARG A 33 -20.29 0.40 18.44
N VAL A 34 -20.34 1.61 17.90
CA VAL A 34 -19.70 1.96 16.61
C VAL A 34 -18.22 2.36 16.77
N LEU A 35 -17.80 2.83 17.94
CA LEU A 35 -16.43 3.29 18.19
C LEU A 35 -15.74 2.55 19.33
N VAL A 36 -16.32 2.55 20.53
CA VAL A 36 -15.61 2.09 21.74
C VAL A 36 -15.35 0.58 21.71
N ILE A 37 -16.35 -0.23 21.37
CA ILE A 37 -16.20 -1.70 21.30
C ILE A 37 -15.13 -2.10 20.27
N PRO A 38 -15.15 -1.58 19.02
CA PRO A 38 -14.07 -1.83 18.06
C PRO A 38 -12.69 -1.40 18.57
N LEU A 39 -12.56 -0.21 19.17
CA LEU A 39 -11.27 0.27 19.70
C LEU A 39 -10.75 -0.60 20.84
N LEU A 40 -11.63 -1.08 21.73
CA LEU A 40 -11.25 -2.04 22.77
C LEU A 40 -10.76 -3.36 22.16
N GLY A 41 -11.44 -3.86 21.12
CA GLY A 41 -11.00 -5.05 20.37
C GLY A 41 -9.59 -4.87 19.78
N ILE A 42 -9.33 -3.72 19.15
CA ILE A 42 -7.99 -3.37 18.63
C ILE A 42 -6.97 -3.30 19.76
N ALA A 43 -7.29 -2.66 20.89
CA ALA A 43 -6.37 -2.54 22.02
C ALA A 43 -6.01 -3.91 22.61
N ILE A 44 -6.99 -4.79 22.80
CA ILE A 44 -6.78 -6.16 23.27
C ILE A 44 -5.93 -6.94 22.28
N PHE A 45 -6.22 -6.81 20.98
CA PHE A 45 -5.42 -7.43 19.94
C PHE A 45 -3.96 -6.94 19.95
N LEU A 46 -3.72 -5.64 20.04
CA LEU A 46 -2.38 -5.07 20.09
C LEU A 46 -1.62 -5.52 21.34
N ALA A 47 -2.29 -5.60 22.50
CA ALA A 47 -1.70 -6.12 23.71
C ALA A 47 -1.33 -7.61 23.57
N ALA A 48 -2.25 -8.43 23.05
CA ALA A 48 -2.00 -9.84 22.80
C ALA A 48 -0.86 -10.03 21.79
N TRP A 49 -0.86 -9.28 20.68
CA TRP A 49 0.19 -9.32 19.67
C TRP A 49 1.55 -8.92 20.24
N GLY A 50 1.61 -7.82 21.01
CA GLY A 50 2.85 -7.38 21.65
C GLY A 50 3.44 -8.39 22.63
N VAL A 51 2.60 -9.15 23.34
CA VAL A 51 3.04 -10.19 24.28
C VAL A 51 3.41 -11.50 23.56
N LEU A 52 2.67 -11.86 22.51
CA LEU A 52 2.81 -13.16 21.85
C LEU A 52 3.86 -13.18 20.74
N ALA A 53 4.03 -12.09 19.97
CA ALA A 53 4.96 -12.06 18.84
C ALA A 53 6.41 -12.43 19.23
N PRO A 54 7.00 -11.87 20.31
CA PRO A 54 8.38 -12.19 20.67
C PRO A 54 8.58 -13.65 21.12
N ARG A 55 7.49 -14.35 21.48
CA ARG A 55 7.56 -15.76 21.89
C ARG A 55 7.70 -16.71 20.71
N VAL A 56 7.37 -16.27 19.49
CA VAL A 56 7.54 -17.06 18.28
C VAL A 56 8.95 -16.82 17.74
N GLN A 57 9.81 -17.82 17.92
CA GLN A 57 11.20 -17.79 17.46
C GLN A 57 11.29 -18.48 16.10
N THR A 58 11.79 -17.74 15.12
CA THR A 58 12.10 -18.24 13.78
C THR A 58 13.62 -18.37 13.61
N SER A 59 14.06 -19.01 12.52
CA SER A 59 15.47 -19.06 12.15
C SER A 59 16.11 -17.68 11.93
N LEU A 60 15.28 -16.64 11.71
CA LEU A 60 15.71 -15.26 11.48
C LEU A 60 15.56 -14.36 12.72
N GLY A 61 15.14 -14.91 13.86
CA GLY A 61 14.88 -14.19 15.09
C GLY A 61 13.41 -14.24 15.53
N ALA A 62 13.07 -13.44 16.54
CA ALA A 62 11.71 -13.33 17.04
C ALA A 62 10.82 -12.49 16.12
N ILE A 63 9.52 -12.81 16.06
CA ILE A 63 8.56 -12.00 15.29
C ILE A 63 8.42 -10.62 15.96
N PRO A 64 8.48 -9.51 15.19
CA PRO A 64 8.39 -8.18 15.76
C PRO A 64 6.99 -7.86 16.29
N GLY A 65 6.95 -7.13 17.40
CA GLY A 65 5.72 -6.59 17.98
C GLY A 65 5.25 -5.31 17.30
N PRO A 66 4.05 -4.78 17.66
CA PRO A 66 3.45 -3.61 17.00
C PRO A 66 4.31 -2.35 17.04
N VAL A 67 4.98 -2.09 18.16
CA VAL A 67 5.86 -0.92 18.32
C VAL A 67 7.07 -1.02 17.39
N GLN A 68 7.70 -2.20 17.33
CA GLN A 68 8.85 -2.45 16.47
C GLN A 68 8.46 -2.32 14.99
N VAL A 69 7.30 -2.84 14.60
CA VAL A 69 6.77 -2.66 13.24
C VAL A 69 6.55 -1.19 12.92
N TRP A 70 6.01 -0.40 13.86
CA TRP A 70 5.81 1.03 13.68
C TRP A 70 7.14 1.80 13.52
N GLU A 71 8.13 1.50 14.36
CA GLU A 71 9.48 2.08 14.25
C GLU A 71 10.12 1.74 12.90
N GLN A 72 10.07 0.48 12.47
CA GLN A 72 10.61 0.06 11.18
C GLN A 72 9.89 0.74 10.01
N ALA A 73 8.57 0.93 10.09
CA ALA A 73 7.84 1.69 9.08
C ALA A 73 8.35 3.14 8.97
N GLY A 74 8.64 3.78 10.11
CA GLY A 74 9.25 5.11 10.15
C GLY A 74 10.65 5.14 9.53
N VAL A 75 11.48 4.13 9.79
CA VAL A 75 12.82 4.00 9.17
C VAL A 75 12.69 3.87 7.65
N LEU A 76 11.79 3.02 7.15
CA LEU A 76 11.58 2.86 5.70
C LEU A 76 11.09 4.14 5.02
N TRP A 77 10.26 4.92 5.71
CA TRP A 77 9.81 6.23 5.23
C TRP A 77 10.97 7.24 5.15
N ALA A 78 11.76 7.34 6.22
CA ALA A 78 12.92 8.22 6.26
C ALA A 78 13.97 7.84 5.19
N ASP A 79 14.24 6.55 5.04
CA ASP A 79 15.13 6.01 4.01
C ASP A 79 14.68 6.40 2.60
N HIS A 80 13.37 6.34 2.33
CA HIS A 80 12.82 6.75 1.03
C HIS A 80 13.14 8.22 0.75
N TRP A 81 12.84 9.12 1.68
CA TRP A 81 13.05 10.54 1.50
C TRP A 81 14.54 10.91 1.39
N ALA A 82 15.38 10.29 2.22
CA ALA A 82 16.83 10.47 2.16
C ALA A 82 17.42 10.04 0.81
N GLU A 83 16.89 8.98 0.20
CA GLU A 83 17.34 8.53 -1.11
C GLU A 83 16.86 9.47 -2.24
N ARG A 84 15.64 10.02 -2.14
CA ARG A 84 15.15 11.05 -3.08
C ARG A 84 16.01 12.31 -3.05
N GLU A 85 16.47 12.71 -1.88
CA GLU A 85 17.36 13.87 -1.73
C GLU A 85 18.73 13.63 -2.39
N LYS A 86 19.31 12.43 -2.21
CA LYS A 86 20.57 12.06 -2.87
C LYS A 86 20.44 12.03 -4.38
N GLU A 87 19.32 11.54 -4.90
CA GLU A 87 19.04 11.54 -6.34
C GLU A 87 18.95 12.97 -6.88
N ALA A 88 18.21 13.85 -6.21
CA ALA A 88 18.13 15.27 -6.60
C ALA A 88 19.51 15.94 -6.59
N ALA A 89 20.30 15.70 -5.53
CA ALA A 89 21.65 16.23 -5.43
C ALA A 89 22.59 15.65 -6.51
N PHE A 90 22.40 14.40 -6.92
CA PHE A 90 23.14 13.79 -8.03
C PHE A 90 22.86 14.52 -9.35
N TYR A 91 21.59 14.77 -9.68
CA TYR A 91 21.25 15.49 -10.90
C TYR A 91 21.73 16.94 -10.89
N GLN A 92 21.65 17.64 -9.75
CA GLN A 92 22.22 18.99 -9.62
C GLN A 92 23.73 19.01 -9.90
N ARG A 93 24.49 18.03 -9.36
CA ARG A 93 25.93 17.92 -9.64
C ARG A 93 26.21 17.56 -11.09
N LEU A 94 25.37 16.72 -11.70
CA LEU A 94 25.50 16.34 -13.10
C LEU A 94 25.26 17.54 -14.02
N GLU A 95 24.21 18.31 -13.76
CA GLU A 95 23.89 19.53 -14.51
C GLU A 95 24.98 20.58 -14.37
N ALA A 96 25.47 20.84 -13.15
CA ALA A 96 26.55 21.79 -12.92
C ALA A 96 27.83 21.40 -13.68
N ARG A 97 28.21 20.12 -13.66
CA ARG A 97 29.37 19.62 -14.41
C ARG A 97 29.17 19.74 -15.92
N ASN A 98 27.97 19.42 -16.41
CA ASN A 98 27.67 19.53 -17.83
C ASN A 98 27.68 20.98 -18.30
N ALA A 99 27.15 21.91 -17.50
CA ALA A 99 27.21 23.34 -17.79
C ALA A 99 28.66 23.86 -17.87
N GLN A 100 29.54 23.41 -16.97
CA GLN A 100 30.97 23.74 -17.02
C GLN A 100 31.65 23.21 -18.29
N LEU A 101 31.39 21.95 -18.66
CA LEU A 101 31.95 21.36 -19.89
C LEU A 101 31.50 22.11 -21.14
N VAL A 102 30.24 22.56 -21.19
CA VAL A 102 29.72 23.38 -22.28
C VAL A 102 30.40 24.75 -22.31
N ALA A 103 30.58 25.40 -21.16
CA ALA A 103 31.28 26.70 -21.06
C ALA A 103 32.76 26.61 -21.50
N GLU A 104 33.41 25.46 -21.26
CA GLU A 104 34.78 25.18 -21.72
C GLU A 104 34.88 24.75 -23.20
N ASN A 105 33.79 24.84 -23.98
CA ASN A 105 33.69 24.34 -25.37
C ASN A 105 33.96 22.83 -25.53
N LYS A 106 33.81 22.04 -24.46
CA LYS A 106 33.92 20.57 -24.46
C LYS A 106 32.54 19.90 -24.46
N ALA A 107 31.63 20.43 -25.26
CA ALA A 107 30.24 19.95 -25.32
C ALA A 107 30.13 18.48 -25.77
N ASP A 108 31.11 18.01 -26.54
CA ASP A 108 31.29 16.62 -26.96
C ASP A 108 31.52 15.63 -25.80
N GLN A 109 31.95 16.13 -24.63
CA GLN A 109 32.24 15.31 -23.45
C GLN A 109 31.07 15.25 -22.44
N VAL A 110 29.98 15.97 -22.69
CA VAL A 110 28.78 15.94 -21.86
C VAL A 110 28.16 14.54 -21.90
N LYS A 111 27.94 13.95 -20.71
CA LYS A 111 27.31 12.62 -20.58
C LYS A 111 26.12 12.70 -19.66
N GLN A 112 24.96 12.28 -20.16
CA GLN A 112 23.79 12.03 -19.33
C GLN A 112 23.96 10.69 -18.64
N ARG A 113 23.77 10.67 -17.32
CA ARG A 113 23.85 9.46 -16.50
C ARG A 113 22.58 9.37 -15.68
N ALA A 114 21.92 8.22 -15.73
CA ALA A 114 20.83 7.93 -14.83
C ALA A 114 21.36 7.75 -13.40
N TYR A 115 20.58 8.15 -12.41
CA TYR A 115 20.87 7.83 -11.02
C TYR A 115 20.77 6.32 -10.79
N THR A 116 21.79 5.71 -10.17
CA THR A 116 21.87 4.27 -9.92
C THR A 116 21.80 3.93 -8.43
N GLY A 117 21.05 4.72 -7.65
CA GLY A 117 20.83 4.44 -6.22
C GLY A 117 20.02 3.17 -5.98
N LYS A 118 20.01 2.70 -4.73
CA LYS A 118 19.26 1.51 -4.35
C LYS A 118 17.74 1.79 -4.40
N PRO A 119 16.91 0.90 -4.96
CA PRO A 119 15.47 1.06 -4.91
C PRO A 119 14.99 0.94 -3.46
N THR A 120 14.21 1.92 -3.03
CA THR A 120 13.63 1.96 -1.69
C THR A 120 12.48 0.95 -1.58
N TYR A 121 12.03 0.64 -0.36
CA TYR A 121 10.90 -0.27 -0.17
C TYR A 121 9.63 0.21 -0.89
N PHE A 122 9.38 1.53 -0.89
CA PHE A 122 8.26 2.13 -1.64
C PHE A 122 8.39 1.93 -3.15
N ASP A 123 9.61 2.08 -3.71
CA ASP A 123 9.85 1.85 -5.14
C ASP A 123 9.57 0.39 -5.51
N GLN A 124 9.91 -0.54 -4.61
CA GLN A 124 9.64 -1.96 -4.80
C GLN A 124 8.13 -2.26 -4.78
N ILE A 125 7.37 -1.64 -3.87
CA ILE A 125 5.89 -1.77 -3.85
C ILE A 125 5.32 -1.33 -5.20
N ILE A 126 5.68 -0.15 -5.68
CA ILE A 126 5.18 0.38 -6.95
C ILE A 126 5.60 -0.51 -8.13
N THR A 127 6.84 -1.00 -8.12
CA THR A 127 7.34 -1.91 -9.16
C THR A 127 6.55 -3.21 -9.18
N SER A 128 6.34 -3.82 -8.01
CA SER A 128 5.54 -5.04 -7.85
C SER A 128 4.09 -4.84 -8.33
N LEU A 129 3.44 -3.75 -7.90
CA LEU A 129 2.08 -3.43 -8.32
C LEU A 129 1.96 -3.25 -9.83
N LYS A 130 2.95 -2.60 -10.46
CA LYS A 130 3.00 -2.46 -11.92
C LYS A 130 3.13 -3.82 -12.61
N THR A 131 4.04 -4.66 -12.14
CA THR A 131 4.28 -5.98 -12.73
C THR A 131 3.06 -6.89 -12.61
N VAL A 132 2.47 -6.99 -11.41
CA VAL A 132 1.26 -7.79 -11.17
C VAL A 132 0.07 -7.20 -11.92
N GLY A 133 -0.08 -5.89 -11.93
CA GLY A 133 -1.14 -5.19 -12.66
C GLY A 133 -1.10 -5.46 -14.16
N LEU A 134 0.10 -5.46 -14.76
CA LEU A 134 0.26 -5.82 -16.18
C LEU A 134 -0.19 -7.27 -16.45
N GLY A 135 0.24 -8.22 -15.62
CA GLY A 135 -0.17 -9.62 -15.73
C GLY A 135 -1.68 -9.79 -15.60
N PHE A 136 -2.29 -9.09 -14.65
CA PHE A 136 -3.74 -9.07 -14.48
C PHE A 136 -4.47 -8.52 -15.71
N VAL A 137 -3.99 -7.42 -16.30
CA VAL A 137 -4.59 -6.84 -17.51
C VAL A 137 -4.53 -7.83 -18.67
N ILE A 138 -3.37 -8.43 -18.91
CA ILE A 138 -3.19 -9.43 -19.99
C ILE A 138 -4.11 -10.64 -19.75
N ALA A 139 -4.13 -11.16 -18.52
CA ALA A 139 -4.97 -12.28 -18.15
C ALA A 139 -6.46 -11.94 -18.35
N THR A 140 -6.90 -10.74 -17.96
CA THR A 140 -8.29 -10.30 -18.11
C THR A 140 -8.70 -10.22 -19.58
N ILE A 141 -7.85 -9.65 -20.44
CA ILE A 141 -8.10 -9.52 -21.89
C ILE A 141 -8.35 -10.90 -22.54
N ILE A 142 -7.67 -11.95 -22.05
CA ILE A 142 -7.80 -13.30 -22.60
C ILE A 142 -8.91 -14.09 -21.90
N ALA A 143 -8.91 -14.10 -20.57
CA ALA A 143 -9.80 -14.92 -19.76
C ALA A 143 -11.26 -14.47 -19.83
N VAL A 144 -11.54 -13.16 -19.94
CA VAL A 144 -12.93 -12.67 -19.99
C VAL A 144 -13.64 -13.13 -21.28
N PRO A 145 -13.08 -12.95 -22.50
CA PRO A 145 -13.69 -13.49 -23.71
C PRO A 145 -13.82 -15.01 -23.69
N LEU A 146 -12.79 -15.73 -23.23
CA LEU A 146 -12.83 -17.19 -23.06
C LEU A 146 -13.95 -17.61 -22.11
N GLY A 147 -14.10 -16.94 -20.98
CA GLY A 147 -15.15 -17.18 -20.00
C GLY A 147 -16.55 -16.95 -20.58
N ILE A 148 -16.74 -15.87 -21.34
CA ILE A 148 -18.01 -15.59 -22.04
C ILE A 148 -18.30 -16.68 -23.08
N ALA A 149 -17.32 -17.06 -23.90
CA ALA A 149 -17.48 -18.12 -24.91
C ALA A 149 -17.83 -19.48 -24.28
N SER A 150 -17.18 -19.84 -23.17
CA SER A 150 -17.49 -21.04 -22.39
C SER A 150 -18.88 -20.96 -21.74
N GLY A 151 -19.32 -19.79 -21.30
CA GLY A 151 -20.67 -19.59 -20.75
C GLY A 151 -21.79 -19.75 -21.78
N LEU A 152 -21.54 -19.36 -23.04
CA LEU A 152 -22.54 -19.39 -24.11
C LEU A 152 -22.59 -20.74 -24.87
N SER A 153 -21.57 -21.59 -24.77
CA SER A 153 -21.50 -22.87 -25.52
C SER A 153 -21.04 -24.03 -24.65
N LYS A 154 -21.92 -25.03 -24.46
CA LYS A 154 -21.60 -26.27 -23.73
C LYS A 154 -20.44 -27.05 -24.37
N THR A 155 -20.37 -27.04 -25.70
CA THR A 155 -19.30 -27.73 -26.45
C THR A 155 -17.95 -27.06 -26.25
N PHE A 156 -17.90 -25.72 -26.33
CA PHE A 156 -16.66 -24.98 -26.10
C PHE A 156 -16.22 -25.08 -24.64
N ASN A 157 -17.15 -24.98 -23.70
CA ASN A 157 -16.89 -25.19 -22.28
C ASN A 157 -16.28 -26.57 -22.00
N GLY A 158 -16.86 -27.63 -22.59
CA GLY A 158 -16.35 -28.99 -22.44
C GLY A 158 -14.90 -29.17 -22.92
N ALA A 159 -14.49 -28.42 -23.95
CA ALA A 159 -13.13 -28.45 -24.48
C ALA A 159 -12.13 -27.66 -23.62
N ILE A 160 -12.54 -26.50 -23.07
CA ILE A 160 -11.67 -25.59 -22.31
C ILE A 160 -11.57 -25.99 -20.83
N ASN A 161 -12.64 -26.53 -20.23
CA ASN A 161 -12.69 -26.83 -18.81
C ASN A 161 -11.53 -27.74 -18.30
N PRO A 162 -11.10 -28.80 -19.00
CA PRO A 162 -9.93 -29.58 -18.58
C PRO A 162 -8.62 -28.76 -18.53
N LEU A 163 -8.45 -27.77 -19.41
CA LEU A 163 -7.26 -26.90 -19.44
C LEU A 163 -7.26 -25.89 -18.30
N VAL A 164 -8.43 -25.47 -17.82
CA VAL A 164 -8.55 -24.53 -16.69
C VAL A 164 -8.33 -25.23 -15.35
N GLN A 165 -8.63 -26.52 -15.27
CA GLN A 165 -8.52 -27.31 -14.04
C GLN A 165 -7.11 -27.82 -13.73
N ILE A 166 -6.20 -27.79 -14.72
CA ILE A 166 -4.77 -28.11 -14.57
C ILE A 166 -4.03 -26.84 -14.20
#